data_AF-A0A970BVB8-F1
#
_entry.id   AF-A0A970BVB8-F1
#
_cell.length_a   1.000
_cell.length_b   1.000
_cell.length_c   1.000
_cell.angle_alpha   90.00
_cell.angle_beta   90.00
_cell.angle_gamma   90.00
#
_symmetry.space_group_name_H-M   'P 1'
#
loop_
_entity.id
_entity.type
_entity.pdbx_description
1 polymer ?
#
loop_
_entity_poly.entity_id
_entity_poly.type
_entity_poly.pdbx_seq_one_letter_code
_entity_poly.pdbx_strand_id
1 'polypeptide(L)'
;KTWEIRNTGSCPWGRGYWLVFVSNDQMGAESRVVVPETAPGDTAQVSVTLTAPAAAGEYRSDWQMQVNDDRRFGSSFYTVVVVEG
;
A
#
# COMPACT_ATOMS: atom_id res chain seq x y z
N LYS A 1 -7.63 -3.87 4.21
CA LYS A 1 -7.22 -4.41 2.89
C LYS A 1 -5.83 -5.03 3.02
N THR A 2 -5.60 -6.18 2.42
CA THR A 2 -4.28 -6.84 2.40
C THR A 2 -3.90 -7.14 0.96
N TRP A 3 -2.64 -6.89 0.61
CA TRP A 3 -2.06 -7.25 -0.68
C TRP A 3 -0.89 -8.21 -0.45
N GLU A 4 -0.74 -9.16 -1.37
CA GLU A 4 0.43 -10.03 -1.45
C GLU A 4 1.39 -9.44 -2.50
N ILE A 5 2.62 -9.12 -2.09
CA ILE A 5 3.59 -8.38 -2.90
C ILE A 5 4.90 -9.14 -2.94
N ARG A 6 5.42 -9.39 -4.14
CA ARG A 6 6.71 -10.06 -4.34
C ARG A 6 7.86 -9.05 -4.43
N ASN A 7 8.94 -9.29 -3.69
CA ASN A 7 10.18 -8.54 -3.83
C ASN A 7 10.95 -9.01 -5.08
N THR A 8 10.78 -8.31 -6.19
CA THR A 8 11.50 -8.58 -7.44
C THR A 8 12.80 -7.78 -7.58
N GLY A 9 13.19 -7.03 -6.54
CA GLY A 9 14.45 -6.27 -6.49
C GLY A 9 15.64 -7.13 -6.05
N SER A 10 16.78 -6.47 -5.83
CA SER A 10 18.01 -7.10 -5.32
C SER A 10 18.28 -6.82 -3.84
N CYS A 11 17.57 -5.87 -3.23
CA CYS A 11 17.73 -5.51 -1.83
C CYS A 11 16.61 -6.13 -0.98
N PRO A 12 16.93 -6.68 0.21
CA PRO A 12 15.88 -7.10 1.14
C PRO A 12 15.08 -5.89 1.61
N TRP A 13 13.76 -6.06 1.70
CA TRP A 13 12.90 -5.12 2.39
C TRP A 13 13.08 -5.26 3.90
N GLY A 14 12.86 -4.16 4.61
CA GLY A 14 13.02 -4.06 6.06
C GLY A 14 12.96 -2.61 6.49
N ARG A 15 13.79 -2.21 7.46
CA ARG A 15 13.81 -0.83 7.95
C ARG A 15 14.08 0.17 6.81
N GLY A 16 13.24 1.20 6.71
CA GLY A 16 13.31 2.23 5.68
C GLY A 16 12.54 1.91 4.40
N TYR A 17 11.91 0.74 4.32
CA TYR A 17 10.92 0.42 3.30
C TYR A 17 9.52 0.61 3.85
N TRP A 18 8.66 1.19 3.04
CA TRP A 18 7.29 1.51 3.39
C TRP A 18 6.37 1.21 2.22
N LEU A 19 5.12 0.91 2.54
CA LEU A 19 4.04 1.05 1.59
C LEU A 19 3.36 2.40 1.85
N VAL A 20 3.31 3.27 0.84
CA VAL A 20 2.81 4.65 1.00
C VAL A 20 1.58 4.92 0.15
N PHE A 21 0.68 5.73 0.69
CA PHE A 21 -0.45 6.29 -0.05
C PHE A 21 0.07 7.25 -1.13
N VAL A 22 -0.47 7.13 -2.33
CA VAL A 22 -0.03 7.91 -3.50
C VAL A 22 -1.06 8.98 -3.87
N SER A 23 -2.32 8.59 -4.05
CA SER A 23 -3.37 9.49 -4.59
C SER A 23 -4.78 8.93 -4.40
N ASN A 24 -5.77 9.75 -4.77
CA ASN A 24 -7.21 9.52 -4.67
C ASN A 24 -7.71 9.54 -3.21
N ASP A 25 -8.45 8.54 -2.77
CA ASP A 25 -9.10 8.50 -1.47
C ASP A 25 -8.22 7.75 -0.47
N GLN A 26 -7.72 8.47 0.54
CA GLN A 26 -6.93 7.84 1.61
C GLN A 26 -7.79 6.94 2.53
N MET A 27 -9.11 7.16 2.53
CA MET A 27 -10.08 6.35 3.28
C MET A 27 -9.67 6.12 4.75
N GLY A 28 -9.21 7.17 5.43
CA GLY A 28 -8.82 7.10 6.85
C GLY A 28 -7.55 6.30 7.16
N ALA A 29 -6.83 5.79 6.16
CA ALA A 29 -5.57 5.09 6.38
C ALA A 29 -4.43 6.02 6.78
N GLU A 30 -3.40 5.48 7.43
CA GLU A 30 -2.11 6.16 7.60
C GLU A 30 -1.46 6.44 6.24
N SER A 31 -0.69 7.52 6.10
CA SER A 31 -0.06 7.87 4.82
C SER A 31 1.08 6.91 4.42
N ARG A 32 1.59 6.13 5.38
CA ARG A 32 2.58 5.08 5.18
C ARG A 32 2.37 3.94 6.18
N VAL A 33 2.63 2.72 5.75
CA VAL A 33 2.62 1.53 6.61
C VAL A 33 3.93 0.77 6.48
N VAL A 34 4.36 0.15 7.59
CA VAL A 34 5.56 -0.70 7.63
C VAL A 34 5.33 -1.92 6.75
N VAL A 35 6.34 -2.29 5.97
CA VAL A 35 6.35 -3.58 5.25
C VAL A 35 7.13 -4.61 6.07
N PRO A 36 6.74 -5.89 6.06
CA PRO A 36 7.52 -6.95 6.67
C PRO A 36 8.93 -7.05 6.06
N GLU A 37 9.86 -7.63 6.81
CA GLU A 37 11.15 -8.01 6.24
C GLU A 37 10.93 -9.06 5.13
N THR A 38 11.54 -8.87 3.97
CA THR A 38 11.29 -9.74 2.81
C THR A 38 12.52 -9.79 1.92
N ALA A 39 13.12 -10.98 1.77
CA ALA A 39 14.29 -11.15 0.95
C ALA A 39 13.97 -11.01 -0.55
N PRO A 40 14.97 -10.70 -1.40
CA PRO A 40 14.83 -10.78 -2.85
C PRO A 40 14.28 -12.13 -3.30
N GLY A 41 13.23 -12.11 -4.11
CA GLY A 41 12.57 -13.30 -4.64
C GLY A 41 11.35 -13.77 -3.84
N ASP A 42 11.26 -13.38 -2.57
CA ASP A 42 10.19 -13.76 -1.63
C ASP A 42 8.98 -12.83 -1.74
N THR A 43 7.90 -13.21 -1.04
CA THR A 43 6.61 -12.53 -1.04
C THR A 43 6.22 -12.14 0.38
N ALA A 44 5.62 -10.95 0.53
CA ALA A 44 5.11 -10.44 1.79
C ALA A 44 3.61 -10.12 1.68
N GLN A 45 2.87 -10.31 2.77
CA GLN A 45 1.53 -9.74 2.91
C GLN A 45 1.61 -8.41 3.64
N VAL A 46 1.08 -7.37 3.01
CA VAL A 46 1.04 -6.00 3.57
C VAL A 46 -0.40 -5.57 3.74
N SER A 47 -0.75 -5.17 4.97
CA SER A 47 -2.11 -4.77 5.33
C SER A 47 -2.21 -3.27 5.59
N VAL A 48 -3.26 -2.66 5.07
CA VAL A 48 -3.67 -1.29 5.36
C VAL A 48 -5.10 -1.31 5.89
N THR A 49 -5.31 -0.67 7.04
CA THR A 49 -6.64 -0.42 7.58
C THR A 49 -7.27 0.75 6.84
N LEU A 50 -8.44 0.51 6.23
CA LEU A 50 -9.21 1.52 5.49
C LEU A 50 -10.59 1.62 6.12
N THR A 51 -11.10 2.84 6.22
CA THR A 51 -12.45 3.17 6.66
C THR A 51 -13.26 3.60 5.46
N ALA A 52 -14.32 2.85 5.14
CA ALA A 52 -15.26 3.21 4.09
C ALA A 52 -15.93 4.55 4.42
N PRO A 53 -16.01 5.50 3.47
CA PRO A 53 -16.74 6.74 3.68
C PRO A 53 -18.24 6.50 3.91
N ALA A 54 -18.91 7.46 4.55
CA ALA A 54 -20.34 7.34 4.87
C ALA A 54 -21.26 7.68 3.68
N ALA A 55 -20.78 8.47 2.72
CA ALA A 55 -21.55 8.84 1.55
C ALA A 55 -21.50 7.72 0.50
N ALA A 56 -22.62 7.49 -0.19
CA ALA A 56 -22.67 6.57 -1.29
C ALA A 56 -21.75 7.06 -2.43
N GLY A 57 -21.02 6.13 -3.05
CA GLY A 57 -20.05 6.45 -4.09
C GLY A 57 -19.01 5.37 -4.29
N GLU A 58 -18.20 5.55 -5.33
CA GLU A 58 -17.01 4.74 -5.60
C GLU A 58 -15.77 5.49 -5.09
N TYR A 59 -14.98 4.83 -4.26
CA TYR A 59 -13.78 5.37 -3.65
C TYR A 59 -12.58 4.51 -4.02
N ARG A 60 -11.51 5.15 -4.51
CA ARG A 60 -10.30 4.46 -4.95
C ARG A 60 -9.12 4.92 -4.13
N SER A 61 -8.30 3.99 -3.64
CA SER A 61 -7.07 4.31 -2.91
C SER A 61 -5.86 3.68 -3.59
N ASP A 62 -4.89 4.50 -3.98
CA ASP A 62 -3.67 4.08 -4.68
C ASP A 62 -2.44 4.08 -3.77
N TRP A 63 -1.65 3.03 -3.89
CA TRP A 63 -0.52 2.74 -3.01
C TRP A 63 0.70 2.27 -3.81
N GLN A 64 1.90 2.55 -3.28
CA GLN A 64 3.15 2.13 -3.90
C GLN A 64 4.26 1.97 -2.85
N MET A 65 5.23 1.09 -3.13
CA MET A 65 6.41 0.93 -2.27
C MET A 65 7.31 2.17 -2.33
N GLN A 66 7.89 2.55 -1.20
CA GLN A 66 8.88 3.62 -1.05
C GLN A 66 10.07 3.15 -0.21
N VAL A 67 11.26 3.64 -0.53
CA VAL A 67 12.48 3.46 0.26
C VAL A 67 13.05 4.82 0.69
N ASN A 68 13.67 4.88 1.88
CA ASN A 68 14.35 6.06 2.43
C ASN A 68 13.50 7.34 2.49
N ASP A 69 12.18 7.20 2.59
CA ASP A 69 11.20 8.30 2.61
C ASP A 69 11.22 9.21 1.35
N ASP A 70 11.97 8.87 0.29
CA ASP A 70 12.15 9.71 -0.90
C ASP A 70 11.76 9.01 -2.21
N ARG A 71 12.12 7.73 -2.38
CA ARG A 71 12.09 7.06 -3.68
C ARG A 71 11.01 5.99 -3.73
N ARG A 72 9.98 6.25 -4.54
CA ARG A 72 8.95 5.27 -4.88
C ARG A 72 9.47 4.28 -5.92
N PHE A 73 9.08 3.02 -5.82
CA PHE A 73 9.51 1.96 -6.73
C PHE A 73 8.46 0.87 -6.89
N GLY A 74 8.65 0.02 -7.90
CA GLY A 74 7.72 -1.07 -8.23
C GLY A 74 6.39 -0.56 -8.79
N SER A 75 5.46 -1.49 -9.01
CA SER A 75 4.13 -1.18 -9.52
C SER A 75 3.27 -0.50 -8.45
N SER A 76 2.46 0.47 -8.86
CA SER A 76 1.35 0.96 -8.04
C SER A 76 0.22 -0.06 -8.01
N PHE A 77 -0.45 -0.19 -6.88
CA PHE A 77 -1.64 -1.02 -6.72
C PHE A 77 -2.72 -0.24 -6.01
N TYR A 78 -3.97 -0.63 -6.23
CA TYR A 78 -5.11 0.09 -5.72
C TYR A 78 -6.15 -0.82 -5.09
N THR A 79 -7.07 -0.21 -4.37
CA THR A 79 -8.32 -0.83 -3.96
C THR A 79 -9.46 0.11 -4.26
N VAL A 80 -10.59 -0.44 -4.71
CA VAL A 80 -11.85 0.29 -4.90
C VAL A 80 -12.83 -0.21 -3.85
N VAL A 81 -13.56 0.72 -3.24
CA VAL A 81 -14.66 0.47 -2.31
C VAL A 81 -15.89 1.18 -2.88
N VAL A 82 -16.98 0.44 -3.04
CA VAL A 82 -18.27 1.00 -3.43
C VAL A 82 -19.16 0.99 -2.19
N VAL A 83 -19.68 2.16 -1.83
CA VAL A 83 -20.64 2.34 -0.75
C VAL A 83 -22.01 2.51 -1.39
N GLU A 84 -22.90 1.54 -1.16
CA GLU A 84 -24.29 1.61 -1.61
C GLU A 84 -25.14 2.39 -0.60
N GLY A 85 -26.16 3.09 -1.12
CA GLY A 85 -27.07 3.93 -0.33
C GLY A 85 -28.35 3.22 0.08
#